data_AF-A0A7C4VJT4-F1
#
_entry.id   AF-A0A7C4VJT4-F1
#
_cell.length_a   1.000
_cell.length_b   1.000
_cell.length_c   1.000
_cell.angle_alpha   90.00
_cell.angle_beta   90.00
_cell.angle_gamma   90.00
#
_symmetry.space_group_name_H-M   'P 1'
#
loop_
_entity.id
_entity.type
_entity.pdbx_description
1 polymer ?
#
loop_
_entity_poly.entity_id
_entity_poly.type
_entity_poly.pdbx_seq_one_letter_code
_entity_poly.pdbx_strand_id
1 'polypeptide(L)' 'MMSLIAIEILRVIEQNPRVTPLEISCKLKISTQYVRNTVRILTELGLVETPVRGVYVITELGKYVLNKQTKKK' A
#
# COMPACT_ATOMS: atom_id res chain seq x y z
N MET A 1 2.43 -7.22 14.09
CA MET A 1 3.58 -6.58 13.42
C MET A 1 3.38 -6.44 11.90
N MET A 2 3.03 -7.51 11.16
CA MET A 2 2.73 -7.45 9.71
C MET A 2 1.57 -6.52 9.31
N SER A 3 0.50 -6.48 10.11
CA SER A 3 -0.69 -5.66 9.81
C SER A 3 -0.40 -4.16 9.77
N LEU A 4 0.50 -3.65 10.62
CA LEU A 4 0.85 -2.23 10.67
C LEU A 4 1.57 -1.78 9.39
N ILE A 5 2.52 -2.57 8.87
CA ILE A 5 3.27 -2.19 7.68
C ILE A 5 2.39 -2.19 6.42
N ALA A 6 1.47 -3.13 6.29
CA ALA A 6 0.52 -3.13 5.17
C ALA A 6 -0.37 -1.87 5.15
N ILE A 7 -0.79 -1.40 6.33
CA ILE A 7 -1.55 -0.15 6.48
C ILE A 7 -0.68 1.06 6.13
N GLU A 8 0.58 1.11 6.58
CA GLU A 8 1.50 2.20 6.20
C GLU A 8 1.76 2.23 4.69
N ILE A 9 1.92 1.06 4.04
CA ILE A 9 2.06 0.98 2.58
C ILE A 9 0.80 1.52 1.88
N LEU A 10 -0.40 1.14 2.32
CA LEU A 10 -1.65 1.69 1.79
C LEU A 10 -1.72 3.22 1.93
N ARG A 11 -1.31 3.77 3.08
CA ARG A 11 -1.26 5.24 3.27
C ARG A 11 -0.28 5.92 2.30
N VAL A 12 0.88 5.31 2.06
CA VAL A 12 1.86 5.87 1.12
C VAL A 12 1.29 5.88 -0.31
N ILE A 13 0.61 4.82 -0.72
CA ILE A 13 -0.04 4.71 -2.04
C ILE A 13 -1.19 5.72 -2.18
N GLU A 14 -2.01 5.90 -1.14
CA GLU A 14 -3.08 6.90 -1.14
C GLU A 14 -2.55 8.33 -1.31
N GLN A 15 -1.48 8.67 -0.60
CA GLN A 15 -0.85 10.00 -0.69
C GLN A 15 -0.20 10.24 -2.05
N ASN A 16 0.38 9.20 -2.66
CA ASN A 16 1.15 9.27 -3.89
C ASN A 16 0.80 8.09 -4.83
N PRO A 17 -0.23 8.23 -5.69
CA PRO A 17 -0.70 7.15 -6.57
C PRO A 17 0.26 6.78 -7.73
N ARG A 18 1.45 7.39 -7.80
CA ARG A 18 2.52 7.05 -8.75
C ARG A 18 3.81 6.66 -8.05
N VAL A 19 3.69 6.01 -6.90
CA VAL A 19 4.83 5.55 -6.12
C VAL A 19 5.25 4.14 -6.55
N THR A 20 6.55 3.91 -6.64
CA THR A 20 7.17 2.62 -6.94
C THR A 20 7.52 1.86 -5.65
N PRO A 21 7.77 0.54 -5.71
CA PRO A 21 8.15 -0.23 -4.51
C PRO A 21 9.47 0.25 -3.88
N LEU A 22 10.37 0.80 -4.70
CA LEU A 22 11.64 1.37 -4.23
C LEU A 22 11.40 2.64 -3.41
N GLU A 23 10.55 3.54 -3.89
CA GLU A 23 10.22 4.78 -3.17
C GLU A 23 9.49 4.52 -1.85
N ILE A 24 8.55 3.57 -1.84
CA ILE A 24 7.88 3.12 -0.61
C ILE A 24 8.93 2.55 0.37
N SER A 25 9.84 1.71 -0.13
CA SER A 25 10.92 1.10 0.66
C SER A 25 11.83 2.16 1.31
N CYS A 26 12.22 3.19 0.56
CA CYS A 26 12.99 4.31 1.08
C CYS A 26 12.21 5.11 2.14
N LYS A 27 10.93 5.39 1.91
CA LYS A 27 10.08 6.15 2.83
C LYS A 27 9.85 5.41 4.16
N LEU A 28 9.64 4.10 4.10
CA LEU A 28 9.32 3.27 5.26
C LEU A 28 10.55 2.59 5.90
N LYS A 29 11.74 2.71 5.30
CA LYS A 29 12.99 2.06 5.73
C LYS A 29 12.86 0.54 5.90
N ILE A 30 12.18 -0.11 4.95
CA ILE A 30 11.97 -1.57 4.91
C ILE A 30 12.47 -2.14 3.58
N SER A 31 12.68 -3.45 3.50
CA SER A 31 13.23 -4.06 2.28
C SER A 31 12.28 -3.90 1.09
N THR A 32 12.83 -3.57 -0.08
CA THR A 32 12.06 -3.47 -1.33
C THR A 32 11.34 -4.78 -1.67
N GLN A 33 11.93 -5.93 -1.35
CA GLN A 33 11.30 -7.23 -1.55
C GLN A 33 10.04 -7.40 -0.70
N TYR A 34 10.09 -6.95 0.56
CA TYR A 34 8.93 -6.99 1.45
C TYR A 34 7.80 -6.09 0.92
N VAL A 35 8.14 -4.89 0.43
CA VAL A 35 7.17 -4.00 -0.23
C VAL A 35 6.53 -4.68 -1.43
N ARG A 36 7.33 -5.26 -2.34
CA ARG A 36 6.81 -5.94 -3.53
C ARG A 36 5.85 -7.08 -3.18
N ASN A 37 6.21 -7.90 -2.19
CA ASN A 37 5.36 -9.00 -1.73
C ASN A 37 4.05 -8.45 -1.12
N THR A 38 4.14 -7.41 -0.30
CA THR A 38 2.97 -6.80 0.36
C THR A 38 2.04 -6.17 -0.67
N VAL A 39 2.57 -5.38 -1.59
CA VAL A 39 1.76 -4.72 -2.63
C VAL A 39 1.10 -5.75 -3.54
N ARG A 40 1.78 -6.85 -3.87
CA ARG A 40 1.15 -7.96 -4.60
C ARG A 40 -0.05 -8.53 -3.84
N ILE A 41 0.08 -8.78 -2.54
CA ILE A 41 -1.05 -9.25 -1.71
C ILE A 41 -2.18 -8.21 -1.66
N LEU A 42 -1.86 -6.93 -1.49
CA LEU A 42 -2.86 -5.85 -1.49
C LEU A 42 -3.61 -5.77 -2.83
N THR A 43 -2.93 -6.05 -3.94
CA THR A 43 -3.55 -6.14 -5.27
C THR A 43 -4.42 -7.37 -5.43
N GLU A 44 -3.97 -8.55 -4.97
CA GLU A 44 -4.78 -9.78 -4.95
C GLU A 44 -6.05 -9.62 -4.10
N LEU A 45 -5.99 -8.82 -3.03
CA LEU A 45 -7.13 -8.48 -2.16
C LEU A 45 -8.02 -7.35 -2.71
N GLY A 46 -7.68 -6.77 -3.87
CA GLY A 46 -8.45 -5.67 -4.48
C GLY A 46 -8.36 -4.34 -3.72
N LEU A 47 -7.37 -4.16 -2.84
CA LEU A 47 -7.15 -2.92 -2.08
C LEU A 47 -6.33 -1.89 -2.87
N VAL A 48 -5.55 -2.36 -3.84
CA VAL A 48 -4.69 -1.56 -4.71
C VAL A 48 -4.80 -2.10 -6.13
N GLU A 49 -4.81 -1.22 -7.12
CA GLU A 49 -4.73 -1.57 -8.54
C GLU A 49 -3.41 -1.11 -9.16
N THR A 50 -3.04 -1.73 -10.28
CA THR A 50 -1.80 -1.43 -11.01
C THR A 50 -2.15 -1.11 -12.47
N PRO A 51 -2.58 0.13 -12.76
CA PRO A 51 -3.06 0.50 -14.11
C PRO A 51 -1.96 0.37 -15.16
N VAL A 52 -0.71 0.61 -14.75
CA VAL A 52 0.49 0.35 -15.55
C VAL A 52 1.58 -0.21 -14.65
N ARG A 53 2.52 -0.94 -15.23
CA ARG A 53 3.61 -1.59 -14.48
C ARG A 53 4.37 -0.57 -13.62
N GLY A 54 4.40 -0.80 -12.31
CA GLY A 54 5.14 0.03 -11.36
C GLY A 54 4.38 1.25 -10.82
N VAL A 55 3.13 1.45 -11.22
CA VAL A 55 2.23 2.48 -10.67
C VAL A 55 1.17 1.80 -9.84
N TYR A 56 1.01 2.21 -8.58
CA TYR A 56 0.02 1.67 -7.66
C TYR A 56 -1.00 2.73 -7.26
N VAL A 57 -2.28 2.41 -7.38
CA VAL A 57 -3.38 3.31 -7.03
C VAL A 57 -4.27 2.60 -6.01
N ILE A 58 -4.69 3.31 -4.96
CA ILE A 58 -5.59 2.76 -3.96
C ILE A 58 -7.02 2.67 -4.52
N THR A 59 -7.70 1.54 -4.30
CA THR A 59 -9.10 1.36 -4.71
C THR A 59 -10.06 1.96 -3.68
N GLU A 60 -11.35 2.05 -4.01
CA GLU A 60 -12.38 2.46 -3.03
C GLU A 60 -12.47 1.49 -1.84
N LEU A 61 -12.28 0.19 -2.06
CA LEU A 61 -12.19 -0.80 -0.97
C LEU A 61 -10.95 -0.55 -0.10
N GLY A 62 -9.80 -0.26 -0.72
CA GLY A 62 -8.58 0.12 -0.02
C GLY A 62 -8.77 1.33 0.88
N LYS A 63 -9.40 2.40 0.35
CA LYS A 63 -9.73 3.61 1.12
C LYS A 63 -10.66 3.30 2.29
N TYR A 64 -11.70 2.48 2.08
CA TYR A 64 -12.61 2.07 3.15
C TYR A 64 -11.87 1.33 4.28
N VAL A 65 -11.02 0.36 3.94
CA VAL A 65 -10.21 -0.38 4.92
C VAL A 65 -9.29 0.56 5.69
N LEU A 66 -8.61 1.46 4.99
CA LEU A 66 -7.72 2.43 5.61
C LEU A 66 -8.44 3.36 6.60
N ASN A 67 -9.63 3.84 6.22
CA ASN A 67 -10.49 4.69 7.05
C ASN A 67 -11.11 3.95 8.25
N LYS A 68 -11.33 2.64 8.17
CA LYS A 68 -11.82 1.85 9.32
C LYS A 68 -10.74 1.62 10.37
N GLN A 69 -9.45 1.65 10.00
CA GLN A 69 -8.36 1.55 10.95
C GLN A 69 -8.12 2.85 11.73
N THR A 70 -8.39 4.02 11.13
CA THR A 70 -8.23 5.31 11.80
C THR A 70 -9.34 5.60 12.82
N LYS A 71 -10.55 5.07 12.61
CA LYS A 71 -11.71 5.21 13.52
C LYS A 71 -11.69 4.31 14.76
N LYS A 72 -10.70 3.43 14.90
CA LYS A 72 -10.56 2.52 16.07
C LYS A 72 -9.67 3.10 17.19
N LYS A 73 -9.41 4.41 17.17
CA LYS A 73 -8.72 5.13 18.26
C LYS A 73 -9.72 5.87 19.13
#